data_AF-H8X0Q0-F1
#
_entry.id   AF-H8X0Q0-F1
#
_cell.length_a   1.000
_cell.length_b   1.000
_cell.length_c   1.000
_cell.angle_alpha   90.00
_cell.angle_beta   90.00
_cell.angle_gamma   90.00
#
_symmetry.space_group_name_H-M   'P 1'
#
loop_
_entity.id
_entity.type
_entity.pdbx_description
1 polymer ?
#
loop_
_entity_poly.entity_id
_entity_poly.type
_entity_poly.pdbx_seq_one_letter_code
_entity_poly.pdbx_strand_id
1 'polypeptide(L)'
;MIRQSIRSVHNMPKEIPFQAVPRGKFNPKRSAFNFKPKPVEGLVHNPPAAILKPSMQTPYIFLPPNDPRRELAKQYRLSEDVVADMPVIRAFKAPHEREYTVTKEVVDQIKQLRKEDPERWNLKELSKKFDIELTKLVYFLKSDLQKVNKTQDETNVPKYVLDREKRRQMWMRNIY
;
A
#
# COMPACT_ATOMS: atom_id res chain seq x y z
N MET A 1 -25.32 -6.48 46.62
CA MET A 1 -26.19 -5.65 45.76
C MET A 1 -25.33 -4.61 45.05
N ILE A 2 -25.05 -4.80 43.75
CA ILE A 2 -24.25 -3.85 42.95
C ILE A 2 -25.23 -2.81 42.41
N ARG A 3 -25.17 -1.58 42.93
CA ARG A 3 -25.96 -0.46 42.39
C ARG A 3 -25.37 -0.06 41.03
N GLN A 4 -26.00 -0.49 39.94
CA GLN A 4 -25.75 0.11 38.63
C GLN A 4 -26.36 1.52 38.64
N SER A 5 -25.56 2.53 38.95
CA SER A 5 -25.97 3.91 38.71
C SER A 5 -26.03 4.13 37.20
N ILE A 6 -27.22 3.98 36.62
CA ILE A 6 -27.51 4.40 35.24
C ILE A 6 -27.37 5.92 35.24
N ARG A 7 -26.21 6.43 34.80
CA ARG A 7 -26.02 7.87 34.59
C ARG A 7 -27.01 8.28 33.49
N SER A 8 -27.88 9.24 33.81
CA SER A 8 -28.84 9.79 32.86
C SER A 8 -28.10 10.33 31.63
N VAL A 9 -28.34 9.70 30.48
CA VAL A 9 -27.82 10.10 29.15
C VAL A 9 -28.59 11.27 28.53
N HIS A 10 -29.51 11.91 29.28
CA HIS A 10 -30.42 12.94 28.75
C HIS A 10 -29.72 14.24 28.30
N ASN A 11 -28.46 14.46 28.68
CA ASN A 11 -27.68 15.66 28.32
C ASN A 11 -26.43 15.33 27.48
N MET A 12 -26.47 14.28 26.66
CA MET A 12 -25.40 14.10 25.66
C MET A 12 -25.55 15.17 24.56
N PRO A 13 -24.50 15.95 24.25
CA PRO A 13 -24.53 16.84 23.10
C PRO A 13 -24.79 16.02 21.83
N LYS A 14 -25.56 16.58 20.88
CA LYS A 14 -25.85 15.93 19.59
C LYS A 14 -24.59 15.51 18.82
N GLU A 15 -23.46 16.17 19.10
CA GLU A 15 -22.17 15.91 18.48
C GLU A 15 -21.09 15.77 19.55
N ILE A 16 -20.18 14.83 19.34
CA ILE A 16 -19.02 14.62 20.22
C ILE A 16 -18.03 15.76 19.94
N PRO A 17 -17.57 16.51 20.97
CA PRO A 17 -16.63 17.60 20.76
C PRO A 17 -15.34 17.09 20.11
N PHE A 18 -14.93 17.78 19.03
CA PHE A 18 -13.69 17.49 18.31
C PHE A 18 -12.49 18.17 18.97
N GLN A 19 -11.41 17.42 19.14
CA GLN A 19 -10.16 17.92 19.68
C GLN A 19 -8.96 17.36 18.92
N ALA A 20 -8.32 18.17 18.08
CA ALA A 20 -7.17 17.73 17.29
C ALA A 20 -5.93 17.37 18.14
N VAL A 21 -5.75 18.01 19.31
CA VAL A 21 -4.64 17.75 20.23
C VAL A 21 -5.17 17.77 21.67
N PRO A 22 -4.87 16.75 22.50
CA PRO A 22 -5.35 16.71 23.88
C PRO A 22 -4.84 17.88 24.73
N ARG A 23 -5.67 18.35 25.67
CA ARG A 23 -5.41 19.56 26.47
C ARG A 23 -4.45 19.23 27.60
N GLY A 24 -3.28 19.86 27.60
CA GLY A 24 -2.27 19.72 28.66
C GLY A 24 -2.33 20.81 29.73
N LYS A 25 -1.65 20.58 30.85
CA LYS A 25 -1.42 21.60 31.90
C LYS A 25 -0.51 22.74 31.43
N PHE A 26 0.52 22.42 30.64
CA PHE A 26 1.57 23.34 30.23
C PHE A 26 1.37 23.87 28.80
N ASN A 27 2.25 24.79 28.38
CA ASN A 27 2.21 25.38 27.04
C ASN A 27 2.63 24.35 25.98
N PRO A 28 1.76 24.04 24.99
CA PRO A 28 2.03 22.98 24.01
C PRO A 28 3.24 23.30 23.11
N LYS A 29 3.52 24.57 22.80
CA LYS A 29 4.65 24.94 21.92
C LYS A 29 6.01 24.77 22.59
N ARG A 30 6.10 25.07 23.90
CA ARG A 30 7.37 25.04 24.66
C ARG A 30 7.62 23.71 25.38
N SER A 31 6.56 22.96 25.67
CA SER A 31 6.62 21.78 26.53
C SER A 31 5.82 20.60 25.97
N ALA A 32 5.89 20.39 24.65
CA ALA A 32 5.19 19.31 23.97
C ALA A 32 5.53 17.91 24.55
N PHE A 33 6.79 17.68 24.91
CA PHE A 33 7.25 16.40 25.47
C PHE A 33 6.78 16.18 26.92
N ASN A 34 6.53 17.25 27.69
CA ASN A 34 6.08 17.17 29.08
C ASN A 34 4.55 17.27 29.14
N PHE A 35 3.89 16.27 28.57
CA PHE A 35 2.42 16.24 28.50
C PHE A 35 1.83 15.77 29.84
N LYS A 36 1.13 16.68 30.53
CA LYS A 36 0.27 16.34 31.68
C LYS A 36 -1.19 16.57 31.28
N PRO A 37 -1.99 15.50 31.05
CA PRO A 37 -3.37 15.64 30.59
C PRO A 37 -4.22 16.37 31.61
N LYS A 38 -5.08 17.28 31.14
CA LYS A 38 -6.19 17.80 31.94
C LYS A 38 -7.39 16.87 31.75
N PRO A 39 -8.00 16.35 32.83
CA PRO A 39 -9.20 15.53 32.71
C PRO A 39 -10.32 16.36 32.07
N VAL A 40 -11.05 15.74 31.13
CA VAL A 40 -12.22 16.33 30.48
C VAL A 40 -13.43 15.50 30.87
N GLU A 41 -14.54 16.15 31.14
CA GLU A 41 -15.80 15.48 31.43
C GLU A 41 -16.48 15.05 30.12
N GLY A 42 -16.86 13.78 30.02
CA GLY A 42 -17.56 13.23 28.84
C GLY A 42 -16.65 12.63 27.77
N LEU A 43 -17.25 12.31 26.62
CA LEU A 43 -16.56 11.73 25.47
C LEU A 43 -16.02 12.85 24.57
N VAL A 44 -14.79 12.69 24.07
CA VAL A 44 -14.14 13.63 23.15
C VAL A 44 -13.59 12.85 21.96
N HIS A 45 -13.81 13.36 20.75
CA HIS A 45 -13.22 12.79 19.54
C HIS A 45 -11.84 13.42 19.31
N ASN A 46 -10.79 12.62 19.52
CA ASN A 46 -9.41 13.05 19.40
C ASN A 46 -8.69 12.15 18.37
N PRO A 47 -8.64 12.55 17.08
CA PRO A 47 -7.95 11.73 16.09
C PRO A 47 -6.45 11.68 16.39
N PRO A 48 -5.82 10.51 16.30
CA PRO A 48 -4.39 10.39 16.57
C PRO A 48 -3.57 11.19 15.53
N ALA A 49 -2.62 11.99 16.00
CA ALA A 49 -1.63 12.66 15.15
C ALA A 49 -0.50 11.69 14.72
N ALA A 50 -0.88 10.51 14.24
CA ALA A 50 0.01 9.45 13.83
C ALA A 50 -0.49 8.79 12.54
N ILE A 51 0.41 8.12 11.82
CA ILE A 51 0.03 7.35 10.63
C ILE A 51 -0.95 6.25 11.04
N LEU A 52 -2.12 6.25 10.42
CA LEU A 52 -3.15 5.24 10.64
C LEU A 52 -2.67 3.89 10.11
N LYS A 53 -2.60 2.89 11.00
CA LYS A 53 -2.31 1.51 10.61
C LYS A 53 -3.61 0.86 10.14
N PRO A 54 -3.60 0.02 9.08
CA PRO A 54 -4.80 -0.70 8.64
C PRO A 54 -5.46 -1.57 9.73
N SER A 55 -4.66 -2.03 10.72
CA SER A 55 -5.13 -2.76 11.89
C SER A 55 -5.92 -1.90 12.88
N MET A 56 -5.65 -0.59 12.94
CA MET A 56 -6.39 0.36 13.76
C MET A 56 -7.65 0.86 13.05
N GLN A 57 -7.56 1.09 11.74
CA GLN A 57 -8.67 1.57 10.94
C GLN A 57 -8.67 0.89 9.57
N THR A 58 -9.64 0.00 9.37
CA THR A 58 -9.81 -0.72 8.12
C THR A 58 -10.61 0.12 7.12
N PRO A 59 -10.09 0.35 5.89
CA PRO A 59 -10.83 1.04 4.84
C PRO A 59 -12.18 0.36 4.54
N TYR A 60 -13.22 1.14 4.24
CA TYR A 60 -14.58 0.61 4.04
C TYR A 60 -14.71 -0.41 2.91
N ILE A 61 -13.80 -0.38 1.92
CA ILE A 61 -13.76 -1.32 0.79
C ILE A 61 -13.35 -2.73 1.25
N PHE A 62 -12.56 -2.83 2.32
CA PHE A 62 -12.12 -4.09 2.89
C PHE A 62 -13.07 -4.63 3.96
N LEU A 63 -14.11 -3.87 4.31
CA LEU A 63 -15.16 -4.32 5.22
C LEU A 63 -16.25 -5.08 4.44
N PRO A 64 -16.79 -6.19 4.99
CA PRO A 64 -17.93 -6.87 4.41
C PRO A 64 -19.14 -5.94 4.23
N PRO A 65 -20.03 -6.17 3.25
CA PRO A 65 -21.18 -5.31 2.99
C PRO A 65 -22.09 -5.09 4.20
N ASN A 66 -22.24 -6.10 5.05
CA ASN A 66 -23.13 -6.10 6.23
C ASN A 66 -22.42 -5.66 7.54
N ASP A 67 -21.15 -5.22 7.49
CA ASP A 67 -20.46 -4.76 8.70
C ASP A 67 -21.01 -3.38 9.13
N PRO A 68 -21.51 -3.21 10.36
CA PRO A 68 -22.06 -1.93 10.84
C PRO A 68 -21.03 -0.80 10.86
N ARG A 69 -19.73 -1.13 10.89
CA ARG A 69 -18.64 -0.14 10.85
C ARG A 69 -18.43 0.45 9.46
N ARG A 70 -19.03 -0.13 8.42
CA ARG A 70 -18.82 0.29 7.03
C ARG A 70 -19.27 1.73 6.77
N GLU A 71 -20.40 2.14 7.34
CA GLU A 71 -20.90 3.52 7.19
C GLU A 71 -20.00 4.53 7.91
N LEU A 72 -19.51 4.20 9.10
CA LEU A 72 -18.53 5.02 9.82
C LEU A 72 -17.21 5.12 9.03
N ALA A 73 -16.73 4.01 8.46
CA ALA A 73 -15.49 3.97 7.69
C ALA A 73 -15.57 4.81 6.39
N LYS A 74 -16.77 4.97 5.80
CA LYS A 74 -16.96 5.85 4.62
C LYS A 74 -16.71 7.33 4.93
N GLN A 75 -16.86 7.76 6.17
CA GLN A 75 -16.61 9.16 6.59
C GLN A 75 -15.14 9.57 6.39
N TYR A 76 -14.23 8.59 6.35
CA TYR A 76 -12.80 8.81 6.16
C TYR A 76 -12.35 8.69 4.69
N ARG A 77 -13.29 8.64 3.74
CA ARG A 77 -12.98 8.62 2.31
C ARG A 77 -12.36 9.96 1.91
N LEU A 78 -11.25 9.91 1.18
CA LEU A 78 -10.62 11.09 0.58
C LEU A 78 -11.56 11.68 -0.49
N SER A 79 -11.65 13.01 -0.55
CA SER A 79 -12.38 13.70 -1.61
C SER A 79 -11.73 13.48 -2.97
N GLU A 80 -12.53 13.55 -4.03
CA GLU A 80 -12.05 13.32 -5.40
C GLU A 80 -10.99 14.34 -5.81
N ASP A 81 -11.12 15.59 -5.38
CA ASP A 81 -10.12 16.65 -5.59
C ASP A 81 -8.76 16.28 -4.98
N VAL A 82 -8.77 15.79 -3.74
CA VAL A 82 -7.54 15.40 -3.04
C VAL A 82 -6.89 14.19 -3.72
N VAL A 83 -7.70 13.26 -4.26
CA VAL A 83 -7.20 12.11 -5.02
C VAL A 83 -6.59 12.56 -6.35
N ALA A 84 -7.19 13.55 -7.03
CA ALA A 84 -6.68 14.10 -8.28
C ALA A 84 -5.31 14.79 -8.10
N ASP A 85 -5.07 15.41 -6.95
CA ASP A 85 -3.79 16.05 -6.62
C ASP A 85 -2.68 15.06 -6.21
N MET A 86 -2.98 13.77 -6.02
CA MET A 86 -1.97 12.79 -5.59
C MET A 86 -0.99 12.44 -6.72
N PRO A 87 0.33 12.41 -6.46
CA PRO A 87 1.31 12.03 -7.47
C PRO A 87 1.17 10.55 -7.84
N VAL A 88 1.07 10.26 -9.14
CA VAL A 88 0.99 8.88 -9.66
C VAL A 88 2.38 8.24 -9.62
N ILE A 89 2.60 7.33 -8.66
CA ILE A 89 3.87 6.59 -8.54
C ILE A 89 4.00 5.52 -9.64
N ARG A 90 2.89 4.84 -9.96
CA ARG A 90 2.79 3.84 -11.04
C ARG A 90 1.38 3.85 -11.62
N ALA A 91 1.26 4.05 -12.93
CA ALA A 91 -0.02 3.95 -13.63
C ALA A 91 -0.20 2.51 -14.16
N PHE A 92 -1.39 1.95 -13.96
CA PHE A 92 -1.79 0.69 -14.56
C PHE A 92 -3.09 0.90 -15.33
N LYS A 93 -3.20 0.32 -16.53
CA LYS A 93 -4.46 0.29 -17.29
C LYS A 93 -5.52 -0.44 -16.48
N ALA A 94 -6.71 0.16 -16.37
CA ALA A 94 -7.84 -0.46 -15.68
C ALA A 94 -8.21 -1.79 -16.37
N PRO A 95 -8.89 -2.75 -15.70
CA PRO A 95 -9.19 -4.06 -16.29
C PRO A 95 -9.85 -4.03 -17.68
N HIS A 96 -10.69 -3.03 -17.94
CA HIS A 96 -11.39 -2.85 -19.22
C HIS A 96 -10.54 -2.15 -20.31
N GLU A 97 -9.43 -1.51 -19.92
CA GLU A 97 -8.49 -0.84 -20.83
C GLU A 97 -7.28 -1.73 -21.18
N ARG A 98 -7.24 -2.96 -20.64
CA ARG A 98 -6.12 -3.88 -20.90
C ARG A 98 -6.22 -4.42 -22.31
N GLU A 99 -5.14 -4.26 -23.07
CA GLU A 99 -5.01 -4.79 -24.42
C GLU A 99 -4.50 -6.23 -24.41
N TYR A 100 -5.28 -7.12 -25.03
CA TYR A 100 -4.99 -8.55 -25.20
C TYR A 100 -4.68 -8.87 -26.68
N THR A 101 -3.73 -8.15 -27.26
CA THR A 101 -3.38 -8.24 -28.69
C THR A 101 -2.65 -9.53 -29.05
N VAL A 102 -2.01 -10.18 -28.07
CA VAL A 102 -1.12 -11.32 -28.34
C VAL A 102 -1.92 -12.62 -28.44
N THR A 103 -1.94 -13.21 -29.63
CA THR A 103 -2.55 -14.52 -29.89
C THR A 103 -1.60 -15.67 -29.55
N LYS A 104 -2.15 -16.89 -29.42
CA LYS A 104 -1.36 -18.11 -29.17
C LYS A 104 -0.31 -18.35 -30.27
N GLU A 105 -0.69 -18.15 -31.54
CA GLU A 105 0.19 -18.37 -32.69
C GLU A 105 1.44 -17.49 -32.64
N VAL A 106 1.27 -16.22 -32.26
CA VAL A 106 2.39 -15.28 -32.07
C VAL A 106 3.32 -15.76 -30.96
N VAL A 107 2.77 -16.28 -29.85
CA VAL A 107 3.59 -16.83 -28.76
C VAL A 107 4.36 -18.08 -29.21
N ASP A 108 3.74 -18.95 -30.00
CA ASP A 108 4.39 -20.16 -30.51
C ASP A 108 5.53 -19.80 -31.49
N GLN A 109 5.33 -18.80 -32.35
CA GLN A 109 6.39 -18.26 -33.21
C GLN A 109 7.54 -17.65 -32.41
N ILE A 110 7.23 -16.88 -31.36
CA ILE A 110 8.25 -16.29 -30.46
C ILE A 110 9.11 -17.40 -29.83
N LYS A 111 8.49 -18.48 -29.38
CA LYS A 111 9.20 -19.64 -28.81
C LYS A 111 10.05 -20.36 -29.85
N GLN A 112 9.53 -20.54 -31.06
CA GLN A 112 10.28 -21.16 -32.16
C GLN A 112 11.53 -20.34 -32.50
N LEU A 113 11.39 -19.03 -32.74
CA LEU A 113 12.52 -18.13 -33.04
C LEU A 113 13.58 -18.17 -31.94
N ARG A 114 13.15 -18.17 -30.67
CA ARG A 114 14.09 -18.23 -29.55
C ARG A 114 14.78 -19.59 -29.41
N LYS A 115 14.12 -20.68 -29.82
CA LYS A 115 14.70 -22.03 -29.84
C LYS A 115 15.74 -22.18 -30.96
N GLU A 116 15.52 -21.51 -32.09
CA GLU A 116 16.47 -21.47 -33.21
C GLU A 116 17.77 -20.79 -32.79
N ASP A 117 17.71 -19.51 -32.42
CA ASP A 117 18.90 -18.73 -32.06
C ASP A 117 18.62 -17.79 -30.86
N PRO A 118 18.90 -18.22 -29.61
CA PRO A 118 18.65 -17.42 -28.41
C PRO A 118 19.42 -16.09 -28.36
N GLU A 119 20.64 -16.07 -28.92
CA GLU A 119 21.53 -14.89 -28.96
C GLU A 119 21.01 -13.84 -29.94
N ARG A 120 20.60 -14.27 -31.14
CA ARG A 120 20.03 -13.40 -32.17
C ARG A 120 18.64 -12.90 -31.76
N TRP A 121 17.78 -13.81 -31.30
CA TRP A 121 16.41 -13.54 -30.89
C TRP A 121 16.33 -13.25 -29.38
N ASN A 122 17.04 -12.20 -28.97
CA ASN A 122 16.94 -11.66 -27.62
C ASN A 122 15.56 -11.01 -27.37
N LEU A 123 15.14 -10.87 -26.11
CA LEU A 123 13.86 -10.28 -25.73
C LEU A 123 13.66 -8.88 -26.33
N LYS A 124 14.73 -8.09 -26.47
CA LYS A 124 14.67 -6.76 -27.11
C LYS A 124 14.32 -6.85 -28.59
N GLU A 125 14.88 -7.81 -29.31
CA GLU A 125 14.62 -7.99 -30.75
C GLU A 125 13.23 -8.58 -30.99
N LEU A 126 12.81 -9.54 -30.16
CA LEU A 126 11.45 -10.09 -30.19
C LEU A 126 10.41 -9.02 -29.86
N SER A 127 10.71 -8.16 -28.89
CA SER A 127 9.84 -7.02 -28.52
C SER A 127 9.62 -6.09 -29.70
N LYS A 128 10.69 -5.71 -30.40
CA LYS A 128 10.60 -4.87 -31.60
C LYS A 128 9.88 -5.55 -32.76
N LYS A 129 10.12 -6.85 -32.98
CA LYS A 129 9.53 -7.59 -34.11
C LYS A 129 8.01 -7.74 -33.99
N PHE A 130 7.51 -7.98 -32.78
CA PHE A 130 6.09 -8.24 -32.53
C PHE A 130 5.35 -7.07 -31.88
N ASP A 131 6.05 -5.97 -31.60
CA ASP A 131 5.55 -4.79 -30.87
C ASP A 131 4.91 -5.17 -29.52
N ILE A 132 5.65 -5.98 -28.73
CA ILE A 132 5.22 -6.48 -27.42
C ILE A 132 6.13 -5.93 -26.33
N GLU A 133 5.57 -5.47 -25.21
CA GLU A 133 6.33 -5.06 -24.03
C GLU A 133 7.27 -6.18 -23.51
N LEU A 134 8.51 -5.81 -23.17
CA LEU A 134 9.51 -6.76 -22.66
C LEU A 134 9.02 -7.56 -21.45
N THR A 135 8.26 -6.91 -20.55
CA THR A 135 7.70 -7.55 -19.36
C THR A 135 6.78 -8.71 -19.73
N LYS A 136 5.91 -8.55 -20.74
CA LYS A 136 5.03 -9.61 -21.24
C LYS A 136 5.83 -10.77 -21.85
N LEU A 137 6.87 -10.48 -22.63
CA LEU A 137 7.73 -11.51 -23.22
C LEU A 137 8.44 -12.37 -22.17
N VAL A 138 8.89 -11.78 -21.06
CA VAL A 138 9.50 -12.53 -19.94
C VAL A 138 8.53 -13.58 -19.39
N TYR A 139 7.22 -13.28 -19.33
CA TYR A 139 6.22 -14.25 -18.87
C TYR A 139 6.01 -15.38 -19.88
N PHE A 140 5.95 -15.08 -21.18
CA PHE A 140 5.76 -16.11 -22.21
C PHE A 140 6.93 -17.09 -22.31
N LEU A 141 8.15 -16.59 -22.08
CA LEU A 141 9.41 -17.33 -22.22
C LEU A 141 9.97 -17.84 -20.90
N LYS A 142 9.21 -17.77 -19.80
CA LYS A 142 9.69 -18.13 -18.45
C LYS A 142 10.25 -19.54 -18.36
N SER A 143 9.74 -20.49 -19.16
CA SER A 143 10.24 -21.87 -19.24
C SER A 143 11.61 -21.97 -19.90
N ASP A 144 11.87 -21.12 -20.89
CA ASP A 144 13.01 -21.22 -21.80
C ASP A 144 14.19 -20.39 -21.31
N LEU A 145 13.93 -19.42 -20.42
CA LEU A 145 14.95 -18.68 -19.72
C LEU A 145 15.70 -19.64 -18.78
N GLN A 146 16.92 -20.02 -19.19
CA GLN A 146 17.84 -20.73 -18.31
C GLN A 146 17.92 -19.95 -16.99
N LYS A 147 17.66 -20.63 -15.87
CA LYS A 147 17.99 -20.08 -14.56
C LYS A 147 19.50 -19.96 -14.54
N VAL A 148 20.00 -18.76 -14.81
CA VAL A 148 21.40 -18.45 -14.58
C VAL A 148 21.59 -18.66 -13.09
N ASN A 149 22.22 -19.79 -12.72
CA ASN A 149 22.76 -19.98 -11.40
C ASN A 149 23.79 -18.89 -11.26
N LYS A 150 23.41 -17.74 -10.69
CA LYS A 150 24.37 -16.74 -10.30
C LYS A 150 25.28 -17.47 -9.32
N THR A 151 26.47 -17.85 -9.76
CA THR A 151 27.63 -18.09 -8.91
C THR A 151 27.87 -16.75 -8.24
N GLN A 152 27.14 -16.50 -7.16
CA GLN A 152 27.34 -15.33 -6.35
C GLN A 152 28.65 -15.61 -5.64
N ASP A 153 29.72 -14.94 -6.06
CA ASP A 153 30.83 -14.67 -5.17
C ASP A 153 30.28 -13.72 -4.08
N GLU A 154 29.52 -14.28 -3.12
CA GLU A 154 28.90 -13.55 -2.00
C GLU A 154 29.94 -12.79 -1.18
N THR A 155 31.21 -13.15 -1.35
CA THR A 155 32.38 -12.60 -0.67
C THR A 155 32.69 -11.16 -1.08
N ASN A 156 32.20 -10.64 -2.21
CA ASN A 156 32.57 -9.31 -2.71
C ASN A 156 31.38 -8.39 -3.06
N VAL A 157 30.27 -8.53 -2.32
CA VAL A 157 29.14 -7.59 -2.45
C VAL A 157 29.39 -6.35 -1.58
N PRO A 158 29.38 -5.12 -2.14
CA PRO A 158 29.55 -3.91 -1.36
C PRO A 158 28.48 -3.77 -0.27
N LYS A 159 28.87 -3.33 0.93
CA LYS A 159 27.99 -3.16 2.10
C LYS A 159 26.71 -2.37 1.79
N TYR A 160 26.80 -1.31 0.99
CA TYR A 160 25.65 -0.48 0.64
C TYR A 160 24.55 -1.23 -0.14
N VAL A 161 24.93 -2.26 -0.92
CA VAL A 161 23.99 -3.12 -1.66
C VAL A 161 23.24 -3.99 -0.67
N LEU A 162 23.96 -4.64 0.24
CA LEU A 162 23.37 -5.45 1.31
C LEU A 162 22.42 -4.63 2.19
N ASP A 163 22.82 -3.41 2.56
CA ASP A 163 21.99 -2.51 3.39
C ASP A 163 20.74 -2.03 2.63
N ARG A 164 20.81 -1.84 1.31
CA ARG A 164 19.64 -1.54 0.48
C ARG A 164 18.68 -2.72 0.45
N GLU A 165 19.18 -3.94 0.29
CA GLU A 165 18.35 -5.14 0.29
C GLU A 165 17.70 -5.40 1.65
N LYS A 166 18.45 -5.23 2.75
CA LYS A 166 17.92 -5.30 4.11
C LYS A 166 16.80 -4.28 4.32
N ARG A 167 16.99 -3.02 3.92
CA ARG A 167 15.94 -1.99 4.00
C ARG A 167 14.69 -2.38 3.21
N ARG A 168 14.85 -2.89 1.99
CA ARG A 168 13.72 -3.40 1.20
C ARG A 168 12.98 -4.51 1.95
N GLN A 169 13.71 -5.46 2.54
CA GLN A 169 13.10 -6.55 3.31
C GLN A 169 12.39 -6.05 4.59
N MET A 170 12.97 -5.07 5.29
CA MET A 170 12.33 -4.45 6.46
C MET A 170 11.02 -3.77 6.07
N TRP A 171 10.99 -3.01 4.97
CA TRP A 171 9.76 -2.39 4.46
C TRP A 171 8.69 -3.41 4.11
N MET A 172 9.04 -4.52 3.46
CA MET A 172 8.09 -5.60 3.14
C MET A 172 7.50 -6.28 4.39
N ARG A 173 8.21 -6.22 5.52
CA ARG A 173 7.76 -6.72 6.83
C ARG A 173 7.05 -5.66 7.66
N ASN A 174 6.85 -4.45 7.14
CA ASN A 174 6.39 -3.28 7.89
C ASN A 174 7.24 -2.98 9.14
N ILE A 175 8.55 -3.26 9.05
CA ILE A 175 9.55 -2.88 10.04
C ILE A 175 10.21 -1.58 9.54
N TYR A 176 10.19 -0.55 10.39
CA TYR A 176 10.72 0.77 10.09
C TYR A 176 11.89 1.10 11.02
#